data_AF-A0A2H0AD31-F1
#
_entry.id   AF-A0A2H0AD31-F1
#
_cell.length_a   1.000
_cell.length_b   1.000
_cell.length_c   1.000
_cell.angle_alpha   90.00
_cell.angle_beta   90.00
_cell.angle_gamma   90.00
#
_symmetry.space_group_name_H-M   'P 1'
#
loop_
_entity.id
_entity.type
_entity.pdbx_description
1 polymer ?
#
loop_
_entity_poly.entity_id
_entity_poly.type
_entity_poly.pdbx_seq_one_letter_code
_entity_poly.pdbx_strand_id
1 'polypeptide(L)'
;MCQRRRRLSRKSIASSPAMPRLLNMGNELARCSQGRARVAWRRWVMDEKAVGFTLEMPKVGIIRGVKAKDIEMVGGKVVNLRTCARPYENIYTVTQLRAIQGVSKKYGSGKVHLSPRHNMEIPEIKNKHIDEALRDLYVAGLFPGGAGTSVRNVFTCPDWCARSVRPVQAIGKMVSTNFGDRDMPNKFTISFAGCPNGCSRPHNTDVGIIAVAKVTIADQGCPDGCRECAKVCPVQAVGPTEGRVKINRPACIACGRCVKACPEKILRSEETGFKVLIGGKEGATVAFGAVIAEFAKDFELLEIIESVLRKYEQKVTPRLAGRKKKERMSEVIERLGIAAFLAD
;
A
#
# COMPACT_ATOMS: atom_id res chain seq x y z
N MET A 1 10.45 28.49 48.40
CA MET A 1 9.32 27.89 49.17
C MET A 1 8.26 27.47 48.16
N CYS A 2 8.26 26.28 47.55
CA CYS A 2 8.04 24.91 48.04
C CYS A 2 6.76 24.70 48.87
N GLN A 3 6.03 23.63 48.49
CA GLN A 3 4.84 23.00 49.09
C GLN A 3 3.48 23.43 48.46
N ARG A 4 2.56 22.54 48.04
CA ARG A 4 2.31 21.13 48.41
C ARG A 4 1.64 20.35 47.27
N ARG A 5 2.15 19.14 47.03
CA ARG A 5 1.51 18.03 46.29
C ARG A 5 0.37 17.45 47.15
N ARG A 6 -0.79 17.16 46.55
CA ARG A 6 -1.81 16.29 47.17
C ARG A 6 -1.50 14.83 46.84
N ARG A 7 -1.24 14.05 47.89
CA ARG A 7 -1.25 12.58 47.92
C ARG A 7 -2.70 12.11 47.96
N LEU A 8 -3.05 11.09 47.18
CA LEU A 8 -4.16 10.19 47.49
C LEU A 8 -3.59 8.80 47.79
N SER A 9 -4.13 8.22 48.84
CA SER A 9 -3.61 7.13 49.65
C SER A 9 -3.85 5.74 49.07
N ARG A 10 -2.89 4.83 49.29
CA ARG A 10 -3.05 3.37 49.20
C ARG A 10 -4.06 2.87 50.24
N LYS A 11 -5.03 2.05 49.83
CA LYS A 11 -5.50 0.87 50.57
C LYS A 11 -5.80 -0.27 49.60
N SER A 12 -5.42 -1.45 50.02
CA SER A 12 -5.37 -2.77 49.39
C SER A 12 -6.71 -3.50 49.35
N ILE A 13 -6.90 -4.39 48.36
CA ILE A 13 -7.64 -5.69 48.35
C ILE A 13 -7.39 -6.25 46.92
N ALA A 14 -6.44 -7.16 46.72
CA ALA A 14 -6.52 -8.63 46.82
C ALA A 14 -7.23 -9.33 45.63
N SER A 15 -6.56 -10.40 45.16
CA SER A 15 -6.98 -11.51 44.28
C SER A 15 -7.28 -11.26 42.79
N SER A 16 -6.35 -11.75 41.97
CA SER A 16 -6.46 -12.06 40.54
C SER A 16 -7.38 -13.26 40.29
N PRO A 17 -8.19 -13.33 39.21
CA PRO A 17 -8.74 -14.60 38.76
C PRO A 17 -7.77 -15.29 37.79
N ALA A 18 -7.50 -16.55 38.08
CA ALA A 18 -6.60 -17.45 37.37
C ALA A 18 -7.21 -17.95 36.04
N MET A 19 -6.33 -18.26 35.08
CA MET A 19 -6.65 -19.04 33.88
C MET A 19 -7.14 -20.45 34.25
N PRO A 20 -8.15 -21.02 33.56
CA PRO A 20 -8.52 -22.41 33.78
C PRO A 20 -7.50 -23.35 33.13
N ARG A 21 -6.84 -24.17 33.96
CA ARG A 21 -6.24 -25.45 33.57
C ARG A 21 -7.39 -26.44 33.35
N LEU A 22 -7.48 -27.06 32.18
CA LEU A 22 -8.28 -28.27 31.99
C LEU A 22 -7.35 -29.48 31.83
N LEU A 23 -7.51 -30.37 32.80
CA LEU A 23 -6.85 -31.65 33.00
C LEU A 23 -7.40 -32.71 32.03
N ASN A 24 -6.51 -33.65 31.70
CA ASN A 24 -6.75 -35.02 31.25
C ASN A 24 -8.15 -35.60 31.52
N MET A 25 -8.82 -36.03 30.46
CA MET A 25 -9.65 -37.23 30.47
C MET A 25 -9.27 -38.07 29.25
N GLY A 26 -8.69 -39.24 29.53
CA GLY A 26 -8.44 -40.27 28.54
C GLY A 26 -9.67 -41.13 28.29
N ASN A 27 -9.56 -41.95 27.24
CA ASN A 27 -10.35 -43.13 26.93
C ASN A 27 -11.87 -42.98 26.83
N GLU A 28 -12.35 -42.81 25.59
CA GLU A 28 -13.57 -43.50 25.14
C GLU A 28 -13.52 -43.69 23.61
N LEU A 29 -13.01 -44.86 23.20
CA LEU A 29 -13.16 -45.40 21.84
C LEU A 29 -14.40 -46.30 21.82
N ALA A 30 -15.48 -45.82 21.23
CA ALA A 30 -16.64 -46.64 20.86
C ALA A 30 -16.65 -46.91 19.35
N ARG A 31 -16.15 -48.10 19.00
CA ARG A 31 -16.59 -49.01 17.93
C ARG A 31 -17.29 -48.39 16.70
N CYS A 32 -16.59 -48.35 15.58
CA CYS A 32 -17.19 -48.69 14.29
C CYS A 32 -16.26 -49.60 13.49
N SER A 33 -16.86 -50.65 12.96
CA SER A 33 -16.25 -51.91 12.54
C SER A 33 -15.70 -51.89 11.11
N GLN A 34 -14.53 -52.50 10.96
CA GLN A 34 -14.04 -53.26 9.80
C GLN A 34 -13.80 -52.53 8.46
N GLY A 35 -12.52 -52.25 8.20
CA GLY A 35 -11.95 -52.05 6.87
C GLY A 35 -10.43 -51.87 6.97
N ARG A 36 -9.65 -52.88 6.55
CA ARG A 36 -8.20 -52.98 6.80
C ARG A 36 -7.40 -51.90 6.04
N ALA A 37 -6.61 -51.11 6.76
CA ALA A 37 -5.33 -50.60 6.30
C ALA A 37 -4.35 -50.57 7.47
N ARG A 38 -3.29 -51.38 7.41
CA ARG A 38 -2.22 -51.42 8.43
C ARG A 38 -1.41 -50.12 8.32
N VAL A 39 -1.61 -49.19 9.25
CA VAL A 39 -0.68 -48.08 9.49
C VAL A 39 0.19 -48.48 10.69
N ALA A 40 1.48 -48.62 10.47
CA ALA A 40 2.45 -48.93 11.51
C ALA A 40 2.62 -47.70 12.42
N TRP A 41 2.06 -47.76 13.63
CA TRP A 41 2.28 -46.75 14.67
C TRP A 41 3.68 -46.96 15.27
N ARG A 42 4.67 -46.16 14.84
CA ARG A 42 5.92 -46.01 15.59
C ARG A 42 5.64 -45.12 16.81
N ARG A 43 5.91 -45.72 17.98
CA ARG A 43 5.92 -45.11 19.31
C ARG A 43 6.79 -43.85 19.31
N TRP A 44 6.19 -42.69 19.54
CA TRP A 44 6.92 -41.43 19.76
C TRP A 44 7.57 -41.48 21.14
N VAL A 45 8.89 -41.67 21.16
CA VAL A 45 9.71 -41.36 22.34
C VAL A 45 9.92 -39.86 22.31
N MET A 46 9.41 -39.14 23.32
CA MET A 46 9.66 -37.71 23.48
C MET A 46 11.12 -37.53 23.88
N ASP A 47 11.92 -36.96 22.98
CA ASP A 47 13.29 -36.50 23.27
C ASP A 47 13.21 -35.04 23.74
N GLU A 48 13.45 -34.79 25.02
CA GLU A 48 13.36 -33.47 25.67
C GLU A 48 14.47 -32.49 25.24
N LYS A 49 15.27 -32.81 24.20
CA LYS A 49 16.36 -31.95 23.71
C LYS A 49 16.15 -31.27 22.35
N ALA A 50 14.95 -31.37 21.75
CA ALA A 50 14.70 -30.83 20.41
C ALA A 50 13.59 -29.75 20.38
N VAL A 51 13.78 -28.63 21.08
CA VAL A 51 13.01 -27.39 20.80
C VAL A 51 13.95 -26.36 20.18
N GLY A 52 14.57 -26.74 19.06
CA GLY A 52 15.16 -25.80 18.13
C GLY A 52 14.08 -25.37 17.14
N PHE A 53 13.63 -24.13 17.19
CA PHE A 53 12.83 -23.56 16.09
C PHE A 53 13.77 -23.39 14.90
N THR A 54 13.90 -24.43 14.07
CA THR A 54 14.66 -24.35 12.83
C THR A 54 13.85 -23.48 11.87
N LEU A 55 14.13 -22.18 11.88
CA LEU A 55 13.74 -21.31 10.79
C LEU A 55 14.42 -21.87 9.55
N GLU A 56 13.69 -22.64 8.73
CA GLU A 56 14.18 -23.05 7.41
C GLU A 56 14.42 -21.78 6.61
N MET A 57 15.66 -21.31 6.65
CA MET A 57 16.10 -20.24 5.79
C MET A 57 16.08 -20.79 4.37
N PRO A 58 15.30 -20.18 3.47
CA PRO A 58 15.24 -20.62 2.09
C PRO A 58 16.64 -20.66 1.49
N LYS A 59 16.92 -21.73 0.74
CA LYS A 59 18.23 -22.01 0.15
C LYS A 59 18.77 -20.76 -0.55
N VAL A 60 20.04 -20.46 -0.27
CA VAL A 60 20.82 -19.34 -0.82
C VAL A 60 20.48 -19.17 -2.30
N GLY A 61 19.85 -18.04 -2.64
CA GLY A 61 19.45 -17.69 -4.00
C GLY A 61 18.02 -17.20 -4.17
N ILE A 62 17.06 -17.63 -3.33
CA ILE A 62 15.70 -17.09 -3.36
C ILE A 62 15.13 -17.12 -1.95
N ILE A 63 15.37 -16.06 -1.17
CA ILE A 63 14.56 -15.87 0.02
C ILE A 63 13.11 -15.64 -0.43
N ARG A 64 12.12 -16.33 0.15
CA ARG A 64 10.70 -16.10 -0.17
C ARG A 64 10.40 -14.60 0.03
N GLY A 65 10.20 -13.88 -1.07
CA GLY A 65 10.02 -12.42 -1.09
C GLY A 65 11.19 -11.62 -1.67
N VAL A 66 12.29 -12.27 -2.07
CA VAL A 66 13.48 -11.68 -2.71
C VAL A 66 13.80 -12.48 -3.95
N LYS A 67 13.38 -11.96 -5.11
CA LYS A 67 13.76 -12.51 -6.40
C LYS A 67 15.10 -11.88 -6.81
N ALA A 68 15.90 -12.55 -7.65
CA ALA A 68 17.14 -11.96 -8.18
C ALA A 68 16.94 -10.58 -8.85
N LYS A 69 15.72 -10.30 -9.32
CA LYS A 69 15.32 -8.99 -9.86
C LYS A 69 15.10 -7.89 -8.82
N ASP A 70 14.91 -8.25 -7.55
CA ASP A 70 14.75 -7.34 -6.40
C ASP A 70 16.10 -6.81 -5.89
N ILE A 71 17.19 -7.35 -6.43
CA ILE A 71 18.58 -7.00 -6.15
C ILE A 71 19.17 -6.38 -7.41
N GLU A 72 19.57 -5.11 -7.34
CA GLU A 72 20.26 -4.47 -8.47
C GLU A 72 21.74 -4.81 -8.41
N MET A 73 22.23 -5.58 -9.38
CA MET A 73 23.65 -5.95 -9.49
C MET A 73 24.45 -4.78 -10.06
N VAL A 74 25.39 -4.24 -9.28
CA VAL A 74 26.35 -3.22 -9.73
C VAL A 74 27.71 -3.90 -9.90
N GLY A 75 27.94 -4.44 -11.10
CA GLY A 75 29.11 -5.28 -11.41
C GLY A 75 29.03 -6.69 -10.80
N GLY A 76 30.07 -7.50 -11.02
CA GLY A 76 30.01 -8.94 -10.73
C GLY A 76 30.00 -9.35 -9.25
N LYS A 77 30.13 -8.43 -8.29
CA LYS A 77 30.33 -8.78 -6.86
C LYS A 77 29.58 -7.91 -5.83
N VAL A 78 28.86 -6.88 -6.27
CA VAL A 78 28.26 -5.85 -5.40
C VAL A 78 26.82 -5.59 -5.82
N VAL A 79 25.94 -5.34 -4.84
CA VAL A 79 24.51 -5.16 -5.07
C VAL A 79 23.93 -3.97 -4.29
N ASN A 80 22.86 -3.39 -4.83
CA ASN A 80 22.03 -2.44 -4.09
C ASN A 80 20.80 -3.18 -3.55
N LEU A 81 20.62 -3.11 -2.24
CA LEU A 81 19.50 -3.75 -1.56
C LEU A 81 18.39 -2.72 -1.32
N ARG A 82 17.24 -2.92 -1.96
CA ARG A 82 16.04 -2.11 -1.72
C ARG A 82 15.17 -2.76 -0.66
N THR A 83 14.84 -2.02 0.40
CA THR A 83 13.99 -2.49 1.49
C THR A 83 12.83 -1.54 1.79
N CYS A 84 11.79 -2.12 2.39
CA CYS A 84 10.53 -1.48 2.77
C CYS A 84 9.93 -2.16 4.00
N ALA A 85 9.13 -1.44 4.79
CA ALA A 85 8.30 -2.05 5.82
C ALA A 85 7.20 -2.92 5.18
N ARG A 86 6.84 -4.04 5.82
CA ARG A 86 5.64 -4.82 5.45
C ARG A 86 4.56 -4.79 6.53
N PRO A 87 3.27 -4.79 6.13
CA PRO A 87 2.78 -4.60 4.76
C PRO A 87 3.14 -3.22 4.22
N TYR A 88 3.29 -3.08 2.90
CA TYR A 88 3.92 -1.90 2.31
C TYR A 88 3.25 -0.61 2.77
N GLU A 89 4.06 0.22 3.41
CA GLU A 89 3.74 1.57 3.82
C GLU A 89 4.95 2.47 3.57
N ASN A 90 4.69 3.74 3.32
CA ASN A 90 5.71 4.76 3.15
C ASN A 90 6.08 5.47 4.48
N ILE A 91 5.85 4.78 5.60
CA ILE A 91 6.15 5.20 6.97
C ILE A 91 7.12 4.19 7.56
N TYR A 92 8.11 4.66 8.31
CA TYR A 92 9.08 3.81 8.99
C TYR A 92 9.14 4.19 10.46
N THR A 93 9.19 3.18 11.32
CA THR A 93 9.48 3.39 12.74
C THR A 93 10.94 3.78 12.95
N VAL A 94 11.23 4.49 14.05
CA VAL A 94 12.61 4.85 14.41
C VAL A 94 13.48 3.59 14.57
N THR A 95 12.92 2.50 15.07
CA THR A 95 13.61 1.20 15.20
C THR A 95 14.00 0.63 13.83
N GLN A 96 13.08 0.65 12.86
CA GLN A 96 13.39 0.24 11.48
C GLN A 96 14.49 1.12 10.86
N LEU A 97 14.42 2.44 11.05
CA LEU A 97 15.46 3.35 10.54
C LEU A 97 16.84 3.07 11.16
N ARG A 98 16.90 2.75 12.46
CA ARG A 98 18.15 2.34 13.13
C ARG A 98 18.67 1.00 12.59
N ALA A 99 17.78 0.05 12.29
CA ALA A 99 18.18 -1.22 11.67
C ALA A 99 18.80 -0.98 10.27
N ILE A 100 18.16 -0.15 9.44
CA ILE A 100 18.69 0.25 8.13
C ILE A 100 20.07 0.90 8.27
N GLN A 101 20.23 1.81 9.24
CA GLN A 101 21.51 2.45 9.53
C GLN A 101 22.60 1.44 9.92
N GLY A 102 22.27 0.47 10.78
CA GLY A 102 23.18 -0.60 11.19
C GLY A 102 23.61 -1.48 10.01
N VAL A 103 22.64 -1.94 9.21
CA VAL A 103 22.88 -2.78 8.02
C VAL A 103 23.71 -2.03 6.98
N SER A 104 23.39 -0.75 6.73
CA SER A 104 24.13 0.10 5.79
C SER A 104 25.60 0.27 6.20
N LYS A 105 25.88 0.50 7.49
CA LYS A 105 27.25 0.60 8.02
C LYS A 105 28.01 -0.73 8.01
N LYS A 106 27.32 -1.85 8.28
CA LYS A 106 27.95 -3.15 8.47
C LYS A 106 28.25 -3.87 7.15
N TYR A 107 27.33 -3.81 6.20
CA TYR A 107 27.40 -4.61 4.98
C TYR A 107 27.46 -3.79 3.68
N GLY A 108 27.06 -2.51 3.71
CA GLY A 108 27.03 -1.62 2.55
C GLY A 108 28.05 -0.47 2.64
N SER A 109 27.76 0.61 1.92
CA SER A 109 28.61 1.82 1.85
C SER A 109 28.45 2.81 3.02
N GLY A 110 27.59 2.54 4.00
CA GLY A 110 27.20 3.50 5.02
C GLY A 110 26.24 4.61 4.54
N LYS A 111 25.77 4.53 3.29
CA LYS A 111 24.78 5.44 2.70
C LYS A 111 23.41 4.78 2.61
N VAL A 112 22.36 5.60 2.55
CA VAL A 112 20.99 5.16 2.26
C VAL A 112 20.39 6.11 1.24
N HIS A 113 19.89 5.58 0.14
CA HIS A 113 19.19 6.34 -0.88
C HIS A 113 17.68 6.22 -0.69
N LEU A 114 16.98 7.35 -0.72
CA LEU A 114 15.52 7.42 -0.65
C LEU A 114 14.96 7.46 -2.07
N SER A 115 14.31 6.37 -2.48
CA SER A 115 13.72 6.32 -3.82
C SER A 115 12.47 7.22 -3.93
N PRO A 116 12.04 7.61 -5.15
CA PRO A 116 10.84 8.43 -5.36
C PRO A 116 9.53 7.82 -4.84
N ARG A 117 9.52 6.52 -4.52
CA ARG A 117 8.37 5.80 -3.94
C ARG A 117 8.61 5.45 -2.47
N HIS A 118 9.51 6.16 -1.80
CA HIS A 118 9.88 6.02 -0.39
C HIS A 118 10.36 4.62 0.02
N ASN A 119 10.92 3.84 -0.91
CA ASN A 119 11.74 2.68 -0.55
C ASN A 119 13.14 3.15 -0.15
N MET A 120 13.73 2.44 0.80
CA MET A 120 15.08 2.67 1.31
C MET A 120 16.05 1.77 0.57
N GLU A 121 17.07 2.34 -0.06
CA GLU A 121 18.06 1.59 -0.83
C GLU A 121 19.42 1.67 -0.12
N ILE A 122 20.02 0.51 0.15
CA ILE A 122 21.33 0.37 0.75
C ILE A 122 22.30 -0.03 -0.36
N PRO A 123 23.14 0.91 -0.85
CA PRO A 123 24.02 0.62 -1.95
C PRO A 123 25.31 -0.07 -1.50
N GLU A 124 25.90 -0.78 -2.45
CA GLU A 124 27.22 -1.39 -2.35
C GLU A 124 27.37 -2.55 -1.36
N ILE A 125 26.32 -3.37 -1.19
CA ILE A 125 26.42 -4.59 -0.40
C ILE A 125 27.20 -5.65 -1.18
N LYS A 126 28.27 -6.21 -0.60
CA LYS A 126 29.01 -7.32 -1.24
C LYS A 126 28.12 -8.55 -1.29
N ASN A 127 28.11 -9.27 -2.41
CA ASN A 127 27.22 -10.42 -2.65
C ASN A 127 27.26 -11.47 -1.52
N LYS A 128 28.46 -11.73 -0.96
CA LYS A 128 28.66 -12.67 0.16
C LYS A 128 27.95 -12.29 1.47
N HIS A 129 27.55 -11.03 1.64
CA HIS A 129 26.91 -10.49 2.84
C HIS A 129 25.40 -10.28 2.68
N ILE A 130 24.82 -10.62 1.53
CA ILE A 130 23.39 -10.38 1.25
C ILE A 130 22.50 -11.10 2.26
N ASP A 131 22.75 -12.38 2.52
CA ASP A 131 21.90 -13.17 3.41
C ASP A 131 21.94 -12.65 4.86
N GLU A 132 23.10 -12.19 5.31
CA GLU A 132 23.32 -11.60 6.64
C GLU A 132 22.62 -10.24 6.74
N ALA A 133 22.77 -9.39 5.72
CA ALA A 133 22.09 -8.10 5.63
C ALA A 133 20.56 -8.26 5.62
N LEU A 134 20.05 -9.23 4.85
CA LEU A 134 18.62 -9.52 4.79
C LEU A 134 18.08 -10.04 6.11
N ARG A 135 18.82 -10.93 6.80
CA ARG A 135 18.43 -11.43 8.12
C ARG A 135 18.27 -10.28 9.12
N ASP A 136 19.24 -9.36 9.17
CA ASP A 136 19.21 -8.21 10.09
C ASP A 136 18.04 -7.26 9.77
N LEU A 137 17.69 -7.09 8.50
CA LEU A 137 16.51 -6.33 8.08
C LEU A 137 15.19 -7.03 8.45
N TYR A 138 15.09 -8.34 8.26
CA TYR A 138 13.86 -9.09 8.57
C TYR A 138 13.52 -9.07 10.06
N VAL A 139 14.52 -9.13 10.94
CA VAL A 139 14.30 -8.99 12.38
C VAL A 139 13.65 -7.64 12.72
N ALA A 140 13.94 -6.60 11.95
CA ALA A 140 13.32 -5.29 12.09
C ALA A 140 11.98 -5.13 11.34
N GLY A 141 11.45 -6.20 10.74
CA GLY A 141 10.23 -6.17 9.93
C GLY A 141 10.40 -5.46 8.58
N LEU A 142 11.63 -5.38 8.09
CA LEU A 142 11.99 -4.80 6.80
C LEU A 142 12.23 -5.90 5.79
N PHE A 143 11.54 -5.82 4.65
CA PHE A 143 11.59 -6.83 3.60
C PHE A 143 12.12 -6.21 2.32
N PRO A 144 12.64 -7.01 1.38
CA PRO A 144 12.93 -6.52 0.05
C PRO A 144 11.67 -6.05 -0.66
N GLY A 145 11.80 -4.89 -1.30
CA GLY A 145 10.71 -4.24 -2.02
C GLY A 145 10.69 -4.65 -3.48
N GLY A 146 9.50 -4.73 -4.09
CA GLY A 146 9.37 -5.11 -5.50
C GLY A 146 10.22 -4.29 -6.45
N ALA A 147 11.09 -4.97 -7.21
CA ALA A 147 11.82 -4.39 -8.33
C ALA A 147 11.67 -5.22 -9.61
N GLY A 148 12.26 -4.71 -10.71
CA GLY A 148 12.11 -5.32 -12.03
C GLY A 148 10.66 -5.32 -12.54
N THR A 149 10.24 -6.45 -13.11
CA THR A 149 8.94 -6.69 -13.74
C THR A 149 7.94 -7.25 -12.73
N SER A 150 7.40 -6.36 -11.90
CA SER A 150 6.41 -6.65 -10.86
C SER A 150 5.59 -5.40 -10.54
N VAL A 151 4.53 -5.60 -9.77
CA VAL A 151 3.88 -4.52 -9.02
C VAL A 151 4.89 -3.96 -8.01
N ARG A 152 5.27 -2.71 -8.21
CA ARG A 152 6.18 -1.96 -7.33
C ARG A 152 5.46 -1.52 -6.07
N ASN A 153 6.24 -1.07 -5.08
CA ASN A 153 5.73 -0.49 -3.84
C ASN A 153 4.53 0.44 -4.08
N VAL A 154 3.43 0.19 -3.38
CA VAL A 154 2.23 1.03 -3.40
C VAL A 154 2.55 2.34 -2.71
N PHE A 155 2.27 3.46 -3.37
CA PHE A 155 2.64 4.78 -2.88
C PHE A 155 1.41 5.55 -2.44
N THR A 156 1.42 6.10 -1.22
CA THR A 156 0.27 6.80 -0.63
C THR A 156 0.66 8.21 -0.17
N CYS A 157 -0.31 9.09 0.01
CA CYS A 157 -0.09 10.34 0.75
C CYS A 157 0.00 10.08 2.27
N PRO A 158 0.56 11.01 3.06
CA PRO A 158 0.49 10.95 4.52
C PRO A 158 -0.95 11.16 5.02
N ASP A 159 -1.33 10.43 6.08
CA ASP A 159 -2.68 10.51 6.66
C ASP A 159 -2.90 11.76 7.54
N TRP A 160 -1.86 12.44 8.02
CA TRP A 160 -1.96 13.66 8.83
C TRP A 160 -2.19 14.96 8.03
N CYS A 161 -2.45 14.86 6.72
CA CYS A 161 -2.66 16.03 5.87
C CYS A 161 -4.08 16.60 6.03
N ALA A 162 -4.21 17.84 6.51
CA ALA A 162 -5.51 18.52 6.70
C ALA A 162 -6.31 18.71 5.39
N ARG A 163 -5.64 18.71 4.23
CA ARG A 163 -6.29 18.85 2.91
C ARG A 163 -6.89 17.55 2.40
N SER A 164 -6.64 16.43 3.07
CA SER A 164 -7.16 15.14 2.64
C SER A 164 -8.70 15.15 2.65
N VAL A 165 -9.29 14.58 1.59
CA VAL A 165 -10.71 14.27 1.53
C VAL A 165 -11.00 13.11 2.48
N ARG A 166 -10.16 12.07 2.41
CA ARG A 166 -10.19 10.90 3.28
C ARG A 166 -8.80 10.26 3.41
N PRO A 167 -8.49 9.58 4.51
CA PRO A 167 -7.25 8.81 4.63
C PRO A 167 -7.19 7.68 3.59
N VAL A 168 -5.99 7.37 3.11
CA VAL A 168 -5.77 6.39 2.03
C VAL A 168 -4.72 5.33 2.36
N GLN A 169 -4.03 5.44 3.49
CA GLN A 169 -3.01 4.46 3.85
C GLN A 169 -3.60 3.09 4.16
N ALA A 170 -4.75 3.02 4.85
CA ALA A 170 -5.41 1.76 5.16
C ALA A 170 -5.76 0.94 3.90
N ILE A 171 -6.36 1.59 2.89
CA ILE A 171 -6.67 0.93 1.61
C ILE A 171 -5.42 0.65 0.80
N GLY A 172 -4.43 1.56 0.80
CA GLY A 172 -3.14 1.33 0.16
C GLY A 172 -2.41 0.11 0.73
N LYS A 173 -2.46 -0.08 2.05
CA LYS A 173 -1.94 -1.26 2.76
C LYS A 173 -2.67 -2.53 2.36
N MET A 174 -3.98 -2.49 2.23
CA MET A 174 -4.79 -3.61 1.73
C MET A 174 -4.41 -4.00 0.29
N VAL A 175 -4.29 -3.01 -0.61
CA VAL A 175 -3.88 -3.22 -2.01
C VAL A 175 -2.46 -3.77 -2.08
N SER A 176 -1.56 -3.26 -1.25
CA SER A 176 -0.20 -3.76 -1.09
C SER A 176 -0.19 -5.25 -0.69
N THR A 177 -0.99 -5.63 0.31
CA THR A 177 -1.05 -7.01 0.79
C THR A 177 -1.56 -7.97 -0.28
N ASN A 178 -2.54 -7.55 -1.08
CA ASN A 178 -3.16 -8.40 -2.10
C ASN A 178 -2.37 -8.47 -3.41
N PHE A 179 -1.75 -7.36 -3.84
CA PHE A 179 -1.15 -7.24 -5.18
C PHE A 179 0.33 -6.89 -5.18
N GLY A 180 0.92 -6.52 -4.04
CA GLY A 180 2.34 -6.18 -3.92
C GLY A 180 3.23 -7.33 -4.36
N ASP A 181 4.31 -7.02 -5.10
CA ASP A 181 5.28 -7.98 -5.64
C ASP A 181 4.75 -9.03 -6.61
N ARG A 182 3.47 -8.94 -7.01
CA ARG A 182 2.91 -9.76 -8.09
C ARG A 182 3.78 -9.60 -9.32
N ASP A 183 4.11 -10.72 -9.95
CA ASP A 183 4.85 -10.72 -11.20
C ASP A 183 4.02 -10.08 -12.29
N MET A 184 4.62 -9.16 -13.03
CA MET A 184 3.95 -8.45 -14.11
C MET A 184 4.79 -8.52 -15.39
N PRO A 185 4.18 -8.38 -16.57
CA PRO A 185 4.89 -8.35 -17.85
C PRO A 185 6.02 -7.30 -17.90
N ASN A 186 5.81 -6.16 -17.24
CA ASN A 186 6.77 -5.08 -17.07
C ASN A 186 6.53 -4.39 -15.72
N LYS A 187 7.31 -3.37 -15.38
CA LYS A 187 7.12 -2.50 -14.20
C LYS A 187 5.67 -2.01 -14.14
N PHE A 188 5.02 -2.21 -13.01
CA PHE A 188 3.67 -1.74 -12.74
C PHE A 188 3.62 -0.95 -11.43
N THR A 189 2.94 0.19 -11.40
CA THR A 189 2.95 1.12 -10.25
C THR A 189 1.53 1.55 -9.89
N ILE A 190 1.21 1.52 -8.60
CA ILE A 190 -0.11 1.91 -8.07
C ILE A 190 0.07 3.03 -7.05
N SER A 191 -0.63 4.15 -7.21
CA SER A 191 -0.49 5.30 -6.30
C SER A 191 -1.83 5.85 -5.83
N PHE A 192 -1.90 6.20 -4.55
CA PHE A 192 -3.09 6.73 -3.89
C PHE A 192 -2.86 8.18 -3.47
N ALA A 193 -3.80 9.05 -3.80
CA ALA A 193 -3.85 10.43 -3.32
C ALA A 193 -5.08 10.64 -2.45
N GLY A 194 -4.89 11.19 -1.26
CA GLY A 194 -5.99 11.52 -0.34
C GLY A 194 -6.85 12.71 -0.79
N CYS A 195 -6.45 13.44 -1.83
CA CYS A 195 -7.26 14.49 -2.43
C CYS A 195 -6.82 14.76 -3.88
N PRO A 196 -7.62 15.52 -4.66
CA PRO A 196 -7.30 15.88 -6.04
C PRO A 196 -6.03 16.73 -6.25
N ASN A 197 -5.38 17.21 -5.18
CA ASN A 197 -4.06 17.85 -5.30
C ASN A 197 -2.99 16.87 -5.79
N GLY A 198 -3.16 15.56 -5.56
CA GLY A 198 -2.34 14.53 -6.20
C GLY A 198 -0.85 14.56 -5.85
N CYS A 199 -0.46 14.86 -4.60
CA CYS A 199 0.97 14.92 -4.20
C CYS A 199 1.70 13.60 -4.46
N SER A 200 1.01 12.46 -4.42
CA SER A 200 1.54 11.14 -4.75
C SER A 200 1.67 10.86 -6.24
N ARG A 201 1.43 11.87 -7.10
CA ARG A 201 1.49 11.82 -8.57
C ARG A 201 0.63 10.71 -9.19
N PRO A 202 -0.65 10.54 -8.79
CA PRO A 202 -1.52 9.45 -9.29
C PRO A 202 -1.74 9.52 -10.81
N HIS A 203 -1.71 10.71 -11.42
CA HIS A 203 -1.92 10.89 -12.85
C HIS A 203 -0.82 10.26 -13.72
N ASN A 204 0.38 10.03 -13.19
CA ASN A 204 1.54 9.56 -13.96
C ASN A 204 1.95 8.13 -13.60
N THR A 205 1.04 7.35 -13.01
CA THR A 205 1.29 5.97 -12.59
C THR A 205 0.35 4.99 -13.29
N ASP A 206 0.75 3.72 -13.38
CA ASP A 206 -0.01 2.73 -14.15
C ASP A 206 -1.45 2.68 -13.61
N VAL A 207 -1.66 2.66 -12.29
CA VAL A 207 -2.98 2.87 -11.67
C VAL A 207 -2.91 4.01 -10.65
N GLY A 208 -3.62 5.10 -10.96
CA GLY A 208 -3.76 6.26 -10.09
C GLY A 208 -5.12 6.27 -9.40
N ILE A 209 -5.13 6.43 -8.07
CA ILE A 209 -6.36 6.43 -7.26
C ILE A 209 -6.40 7.74 -6.49
N ILE A 210 -7.49 8.50 -6.67
CA ILE A 210 -7.63 9.84 -6.10
C ILE A 210 -8.92 9.90 -5.29
N ALA A 211 -8.81 10.15 -4.00
CA ALA A 211 -9.98 10.36 -3.15
C ALA A 211 -10.75 11.61 -3.58
N VAL A 212 -12.07 11.46 -3.73
CA VAL A 212 -13.01 12.50 -4.15
C VAL A 212 -14.24 12.51 -3.25
N ALA A 213 -14.83 13.68 -3.10
CA ALA A 213 -16.05 13.90 -2.32
C ALA A 213 -17.25 14.12 -3.25
N LYS A 214 -18.34 13.39 -3.03
CA LYS A 214 -19.60 13.66 -3.74
C LYS A 214 -20.25 14.88 -3.08
N VAL A 215 -20.19 16.03 -3.77
CA VAL A 215 -20.70 17.30 -3.25
C VAL A 215 -22.16 17.50 -3.68
N THR A 216 -23.05 17.61 -2.70
CA THR A 216 -24.47 17.93 -2.88
C THR A 216 -24.78 19.34 -2.38
N ILE A 217 -25.87 19.93 -2.87
CA ILE A 217 -26.34 21.27 -2.52
C ILE A 217 -27.72 21.10 -1.89
N ALA A 218 -27.91 21.57 -0.65
CA ALA A 218 -29.21 21.63 0.00
C ALA A 218 -30.09 22.71 -0.65
N ASP A 219 -31.41 22.51 -0.66
CA ASP A 219 -32.37 23.49 -1.18
C ASP A 219 -32.63 24.61 -0.16
N GLN A 220 -31.58 25.40 0.10
CA GLN A 220 -31.63 26.56 0.98
C GLN A 220 -30.77 27.69 0.41
N GLY A 221 -31.19 28.94 0.64
CA GLY A 221 -30.48 30.12 0.19
C GLY A 221 -29.12 30.28 0.88
N CYS A 222 -28.20 30.98 0.21
CA CYS A 222 -26.94 31.44 0.77
C CYS A 222 -27.19 32.79 1.47
N PRO A 223 -27.08 32.88 2.81
CA PRO A 223 -27.33 34.14 3.50
C PRO A 223 -26.30 35.19 3.11
N ASP A 224 -26.76 36.45 3.08
CA ASP A 224 -25.96 37.68 3.06
C ASP A 224 -24.78 37.70 2.08
N GLY A 225 -24.98 37.15 0.87
CA GLY A 225 -23.93 37.16 -0.16
C GLY A 225 -22.66 36.39 0.22
N CYS A 226 -22.75 35.38 1.10
CA CYS A 226 -21.62 34.56 1.53
C CYS A 226 -20.84 33.94 0.35
N ARG A 227 -19.49 34.04 0.38
CA ARG A 227 -18.56 33.60 -0.68
C ARG A 227 -17.46 32.65 -0.21
N GLU A 228 -17.60 32.06 0.98
CA GLU A 228 -16.55 31.20 1.56
C GLU A 228 -16.21 30.00 0.65
N CYS A 229 -17.21 29.40 0.01
CA CYS A 229 -17.00 28.30 -0.95
C CYS A 229 -16.16 28.73 -2.17
N ALA A 230 -16.36 29.95 -2.66
CA ALA A 230 -15.62 30.50 -3.80
C ALA A 230 -14.17 30.83 -3.42
N LYS A 231 -13.93 31.36 -2.22
CA LYS A 231 -12.57 31.67 -1.71
C LYS A 231 -11.68 30.44 -1.64
N VAL A 232 -12.23 29.29 -1.23
CA VAL A 232 -11.45 28.05 -1.05
C VAL A 232 -11.36 27.17 -2.30
N CYS A 233 -12.11 27.49 -3.36
CA CYS A 233 -12.18 26.66 -4.56
C CYS A 233 -10.92 26.86 -5.42
N PRO A 234 -10.07 25.82 -5.61
CA PRO A 234 -8.83 25.97 -6.36
C PRO A 234 -9.05 26.12 -7.88
N VAL A 235 -10.25 25.78 -8.35
CA VAL A 235 -10.61 25.74 -9.79
C VAL A 235 -11.80 26.65 -10.10
N GLN A 236 -12.18 27.53 -9.17
CA GLN A 236 -13.27 28.51 -9.33
C GLN A 236 -14.60 27.91 -9.81
N ALA A 237 -14.86 26.63 -9.48
CA ALA A 237 -16.01 25.89 -9.96
C ALA A 237 -17.27 26.07 -9.09
N VAL A 238 -17.21 26.82 -7.99
CA VAL A 238 -18.35 27.02 -7.08
C VAL A 238 -18.41 28.45 -6.59
N GLY A 239 -19.63 28.98 -6.48
CA GLY A 239 -19.88 30.29 -5.91
C GLY A 239 -21.38 30.58 -5.77
N PRO A 240 -21.74 31.67 -5.09
CA PRO A 240 -23.12 32.14 -5.03
C PRO A 240 -23.56 32.75 -6.38
N THR A 241 -24.80 32.54 -6.75
CA THR A 241 -25.51 33.11 -7.91
C THR A 241 -26.94 33.37 -7.47
N GLU A 242 -27.39 34.64 -7.50
CA GLU A 242 -28.77 35.02 -7.15
C GLU A 242 -29.24 34.48 -5.79
N GLY A 243 -28.36 34.55 -4.77
CA GLY A 243 -28.69 34.07 -3.43
C GLY A 243 -28.71 32.55 -3.27
N ARG A 244 -28.33 31.75 -4.28
CA ARG A 244 -28.15 30.30 -4.18
C ARG A 244 -26.72 29.89 -4.54
N VAL A 245 -26.23 28.78 -4.02
CA VAL A 245 -24.90 28.27 -4.41
C VAL A 245 -25.02 27.42 -5.68
N LYS A 246 -24.16 27.66 -6.66
CA LYS A 246 -24.07 26.87 -7.89
C LYS A 246 -22.68 26.26 -8.04
N ILE A 247 -22.63 25.02 -8.55
CA ILE A 247 -21.38 24.33 -8.88
C ILE A 247 -21.35 24.08 -10.39
N ASN A 248 -20.32 24.58 -11.06
CA ASN A 248 -19.94 24.17 -12.41
C ASN A 248 -19.33 22.75 -12.33
N ARG A 249 -20.15 21.73 -12.63
CA ARG A 249 -19.76 20.31 -12.50
C ARG A 249 -18.58 19.93 -13.41
N PRO A 250 -18.53 20.32 -14.70
CA PRO A 250 -17.36 20.09 -15.56
C PRO A 250 -16.03 20.63 -15.00
N ALA A 251 -16.04 21.80 -14.36
CA ALA A 251 -14.82 22.39 -13.78
C ALA A 251 -14.49 21.84 -12.39
N CYS A 252 -15.45 21.21 -11.70
CA CYS A 252 -15.29 20.77 -10.32
C CYS A 252 -14.43 19.51 -10.22
N ILE A 253 -13.32 19.61 -9.49
CA ILE A 253 -12.42 18.47 -9.23
C ILE A 253 -12.85 17.61 -8.02
N ALA A 254 -14.04 17.82 -7.45
CA ALA A 254 -14.57 17.05 -6.33
C ALA A 254 -13.66 17.00 -5.06
N CYS A 255 -12.92 18.09 -4.78
CA CYS A 255 -11.99 18.14 -3.64
C CYS A 255 -12.64 18.36 -2.26
N GLY A 256 -13.94 18.65 -2.21
CA GLY A 256 -14.69 18.83 -0.95
C GLY A 256 -14.32 20.05 -0.09
N ARG A 257 -13.38 20.92 -0.52
CA ARG A 257 -12.98 22.10 0.27
C ARG A 257 -14.15 23.04 0.56
N CYS A 258 -15.01 23.24 -0.43
CA CYS A 258 -16.19 24.09 -0.29
C CYS A 258 -17.21 23.56 0.73
N VAL A 259 -17.29 22.23 0.91
CA VAL A 259 -18.13 21.60 1.95
C VAL A 259 -17.58 21.94 3.33
N LYS A 260 -16.28 21.77 3.54
CA LYS A 260 -15.62 22.11 4.82
C LYS A 260 -15.71 23.60 5.17
N ALA A 261 -15.75 24.47 4.16
CA ALA A 261 -15.80 25.91 4.34
C ALA A 261 -17.22 26.48 4.47
N CYS A 262 -18.27 25.71 4.22
CA CYS A 262 -19.65 26.22 4.22
C CYS A 262 -20.19 26.28 5.66
N PRO A 263 -20.38 27.49 6.25
CA PRO A 263 -20.83 27.62 7.64
C PRO A 263 -22.25 27.07 7.82
N GLU A 264 -23.13 27.36 6.85
CA GLU A 264 -24.55 26.97 6.85
C GLU A 264 -24.79 25.52 6.41
N LYS A 265 -23.74 24.78 6.05
CA LYS A 265 -23.85 23.40 5.54
C LYS A 265 -24.82 23.25 4.36
N ILE A 266 -24.91 24.27 3.50
CA ILE A 266 -25.61 24.23 2.21
C ILE A 266 -24.91 23.21 1.30
N LEU A 267 -23.59 23.27 1.28
CA LEU A 267 -22.75 22.30 0.60
C LEU A 267 -22.49 21.13 1.55
N ARG A 268 -22.87 19.93 1.14
CA ARG A 268 -22.73 18.70 1.93
C ARG A 268 -21.96 17.64 1.15
N SER A 269 -21.44 16.65 1.88
CA SER A 269 -20.90 15.43 1.30
C SER A 269 -21.21 14.26 2.21
N GLU A 270 -22.10 13.40 1.76
CA GLU A 270 -22.53 12.20 2.49
C GLU A 270 -21.65 10.99 2.16
N GLU A 271 -21.04 11.00 0.97
CA GLU A 271 -20.21 9.90 0.49
C GLU A 271 -18.88 10.41 -0.07
N THR A 272 -17.81 9.72 0.28
CA THR A 272 -16.50 9.85 -0.36
C THR A 272 -16.18 8.58 -1.12
N GLY A 273 -15.48 8.72 -2.23
CA GLY A 273 -15.06 7.60 -3.07
C GLY A 273 -13.73 7.91 -3.73
N PHE A 274 -13.48 7.24 -4.85
CA PHE A 274 -12.22 7.34 -5.57
C PHE A 274 -12.43 7.56 -7.06
N LYS A 275 -11.74 8.55 -7.62
CA LYS A 275 -11.50 8.64 -9.06
C LYS A 275 -10.33 7.71 -9.40
N VAL A 276 -10.51 6.84 -10.38
CA VAL A 276 -9.52 5.85 -10.81
C VAL A 276 -9.03 6.19 -12.21
N LEU A 277 -7.71 6.25 -12.36
CA LEU A 277 -7.00 6.51 -13.62
C LEU A 277 -6.10 5.33 -13.96
N ILE A 278 -5.96 5.02 -15.24
CA ILE A 278 -5.02 3.99 -15.70
C ILE A 278 -4.15 4.46 -16.86
N GLY A 279 -2.96 3.87 -16.97
CA GLY A 279 -2.05 4.08 -18.11
C GLY A 279 -1.09 5.24 -17.95
N GLY A 280 -1.02 5.84 -16.75
CA GLY A 280 -0.04 6.88 -16.46
C GLY A 280 1.39 6.33 -16.44
N LYS A 281 2.34 7.12 -16.92
CA LYS A 281 3.76 6.79 -16.90
C LYS A 281 4.62 8.05 -16.84
N GLU A 282 5.71 7.95 -16.09
CA GLU A 282 6.78 8.93 -16.06
C GLU A 282 8.13 8.24 -16.32
N GLY A 283 9.08 8.97 -16.94
CA GLY A 283 10.39 8.47 -17.34
C GLY A 283 10.73 8.89 -18.77
N ALA A 284 11.31 7.98 -19.56
CA ALA A 284 11.74 8.27 -20.94
C ALA A 284 10.61 8.75 -21.87
N THR A 285 9.37 8.32 -21.61
CA THR A 285 8.17 8.94 -22.20
C THR A 285 7.15 9.18 -21.09
N VAL A 286 6.36 10.24 -21.24
CA VAL A 286 5.34 10.64 -20.29
C VAL A 286 3.96 10.31 -20.87
N ALA A 287 3.11 9.71 -20.05
CA ALA A 287 1.70 9.48 -20.37
C ALA A 287 0.86 9.85 -19.15
N PHE A 288 -0.23 10.57 -19.37
CA PHE A 288 -1.22 10.84 -18.34
C PHE A 288 -2.26 9.72 -18.33
N GLY A 289 -2.66 9.29 -17.13
CA GLY A 289 -3.65 8.24 -16.97
C GLY A 289 -5.02 8.69 -17.47
N ALA A 290 -5.72 7.80 -18.17
CA ALA A 290 -7.10 7.97 -18.57
C ALA A 290 -8.03 7.65 -17.38
N VAL A 291 -9.04 8.48 -17.15
CA VAL A 291 -10.04 8.22 -16.10
C VAL A 291 -10.95 7.08 -16.55
N ILE A 292 -11.07 6.04 -15.73
CA ILE A 292 -11.94 4.88 -15.99
C ILE A 292 -13.12 4.79 -15.03
N ALA A 293 -13.00 5.45 -13.87
CA ALA A 293 -14.09 5.60 -12.92
C ALA A 293 -14.01 7.01 -12.32
N GLU A 294 -15.07 7.79 -12.44
CA GLU A 294 -15.20 9.12 -11.82
C GLU A 294 -15.43 9.01 -10.31
N PHE A 295 -16.08 7.93 -9.87
CA PHE A 295 -16.39 7.64 -8.47
C PHE A 295 -16.54 6.13 -8.26
N ALA A 296 -15.58 5.52 -7.58
CA ALA A 296 -15.59 4.13 -7.13
C ALA A 296 -15.60 4.06 -5.60
N LYS A 297 -16.36 3.12 -5.04
CA LYS A 297 -16.37 2.78 -3.62
C LYS A 297 -15.19 1.87 -3.27
N ASP A 298 -14.95 1.69 -1.96
CA ASP A 298 -13.80 0.96 -1.44
C ASP A 298 -13.74 -0.49 -1.93
N PHE A 299 -14.88 -1.18 -2.00
CA PHE A 299 -14.94 -2.58 -2.44
C PHE A 299 -14.69 -2.73 -3.94
N GLU A 300 -15.17 -1.78 -4.74
CA GLU A 300 -15.00 -1.78 -6.20
C GLU A 300 -13.52 -1.58 -6.58
N LEU A 301 -12.73 -0.89 -5.76
CA LEU A 301 -11.33 -0.61 -6.06
C LEU A 301 -10.49 -1.87 -6.23
N LEU A 302 -10.68 -2.88 -5.38
CA LEU A 302 -9.90 -4.12 -5.47
C LEU A 302 -10.23 -4.86 -6.77
N GLU A 303 -11.51 -4.96 -7.12
CA GLU A 303 -12.01 -5.58 -8.34
C GLU A 303 -11.50 -4.85 -9.59
N ILE A 304 -11.53 -3.51 -9.58
CA ILE A 304 -11.00 -2.68 -10.66
C ILE A 304 -9.50 -2.93 -10.85
N ILE A 305 -8.71 -2.91 -9.76
CA ILE A 305 -7.26 -3.14 -9.83
C ILE A 305 -6.96 -4.54 -10.37
N GLU A 306 -7.65 -5.56 -9.87
CA GLU A 306 -7.46 -6.94 -10.32
C GLU A 306 -7.82 -7.09 -11.81
N SER A 307 -8.93 -6.51 -12.24
CA SER A 307 -9.37 -6.49 -13.63
C SER A 307 -8.33 -5.82 -14.55
N VAL A 308 -7.78 -4.67 -14.14
CA VAL A 308 -6.73 -3.96 -14.89
C VAL A 308 -5.45 -4.78 -14.98
N LEU A 309 -5.01 -5.39 -13.87
CA LEU A 309 -3.83 -6.27 -13.85
C LEU A 309 -3.99 -7.44 -14.83
N ARG A 310 -5.14 -8.13 -14.78
CA ARG A 310 -5.47 -9.25 -15.66
C ARG A 310 -5.51 -8.83 -17.13
N LYS A 311 -6.20 -7.73 -17.45
CA LYS A 311 -6.30 -7.21 -18.83
C LYS A 311 -4.94 -6.80 -19.37
N TYR A 312 -4.09 -6.20 -18.54
CA TYR A 312 -2.72 -5.88 -18.94
C TYR A 312 -1.89 -7.14 -19.21
N GLU A 313 -1.99 -8.18 -18.37
CA GLU A 313 -1.30 -9.46 -18.59
C GLU A 313 -1.73 -10.14 -19.91
N GLN A 314 -3.01 -10.07 -20.26
CA GLN A 314 -3.57 -10.67 -21.47
C GLN A 314 -3.20 -9.92 -22.76
N LYS A 315 -3.13 -8.58 -22.71
CA LYS A 315 -3.03 -7.73 -23.91
C LYS A 315 -1.62 -7.23 -24.23
N VAL A 316 -0.66 -7.51 -23.35
CA VAL A 316 0.73 -7.11 -23.52
C VAL A 316 1.40 -7.89 -24.66
N THR A 317 2.15 -7.19 -25.50
CA THR A 317 3.02 -7.82 -26.49
C THR A 317 4.49 -7.45 -26.24
N PRO A 318 5.46 -8.15 -26.87
CA PRO A 318 6.84 -7.70 -26.91
C PRO A 318 6.94 -6.34 -27.60
N ARG A 319 7.78 -5.42 -27.10
CA ARG A 319 7.98 -4.10 -27.75
C ARG A 319 8.55 -4.20 -29.17
N LEU A 320 9.23 -5.30 -29.48
CA LEU A 320 9.77 -5.62 -30.79
C LEU A 320 9.79 -7.13 -30.93
N ALA A 321 9.50 -7.64 -32.12
CA ALA A 321 9.62 -9.07 -32.42
C ALA A 321 11.02 -9.58 -32.02
N GLY A 322 11.07 -10.68 -31.26
CA GLY A 322 12.33 -11.28 -30.78
C GLY A 322 12.96 -10.65 -29.53
N ARG A 323 12.43 -9.55 -28.97
CA ARG A 323 12.94 -8.97 -27.70
C ARG A 323 12.22 -9.54 -26.47
N LYS A 324 12.97 -9.81 -25.39
CA LYS A 324 12.42 -10.24 -24.09
C LYS A 324 11.61 -9.14 -23.36
N LYS A 325 11.81 -7.86 -23.70
CA LYS A 325 11.20 -6.73 -22.98
C LYS A 325 9.80 -6.42 -23.53
N LYS A 326 8.79 -6.63 -22.68
CA LYS A 326 7.38 -6.39 -22.97
C LYS A 326 7.00 -4.91 -22.88
N GLU A 327 5.88 -4.52 -23.48
CA GLU A 327 5.31 -3.17 -23.41
C GLU A 327 4.95 -2.77 -21.96
N ARG A 328 5.01 -1.47 -21.64
CA ARG A 328 4.36 -0.89 -20.45
C ARG A 328 2.86 -0.75 -20.70
N MET A 329 2.06 -0.66 -19.64
CA MET A 329 0.60 -0.55 -19.80
C MET A 329 0.19 0.69 -20.61
N SER A 330 0.87 1.82 -20.45
CA SER A 330 0.64 3.02 -21.26
C SER A 330 0.80 2.76 -22.76
N GLU A 331 1.80 1.95 -23.15
CA GLU A 331 2.09 1.60 -24.54
C GLU A 331 1.03 0.64 -25.11
N VAL A 332 0.53 -0.28 -24.29
CA VAL A 332 -0.61 -1.15 -24.66
C VAL A 332 -1.88 -0.32 -24.89
N ILE A 333 -2.16 0.65 -24.01
CA ILE A 333 -3.32 1.54 -24.13
C ILE A 333 -3.18 2.45 -25.35
N GLU A 334 -1.99 2.97 -25.64
CA GLU A 334 -1.72 3.77 -26.84
C GLU A 334 -1.95 2.96 -28.12
N ARG A 335 -1.52 1.69 -28.15
CA ARG A 335 -1.69 0.79 -29.31
C ARG A 335 -3.14 0.36 -29.54
N LEU A 336 -3.88 0.05 -28.47
CA LEU A 336 -5.24 -0.51 -28.57
C LEU A 336 -6.34 0.55 -28.48
N GLY A 337 -6.07 1.68 -27.82
CA GLY A 337 -7.09 2.58 -27.31
C GLY A 337 -7.67 2.10 -25.97
N ILE A 338 -8.15 3.05 -25.17
CA ILE A 338 -8.67 2.79 -23.82
C ILE A 338 -9.89 1.86 -23.81
N ALA A 339 -10.81 2.04 -24.76
CA ALA A 339 -12.02 1.22 -24.87
C ALA A 339 -11.68 -0.25 -25.16
N ALA A 340 -10.79 -0.50 -26.13
CA ALA A 340 -10.35 -1.85 -26.45
C ALA A 340 -9.49 -2.46 -25.33
N PHE A 341 -8.72 -1.67 -24.58
CA PHE A 341 -8.03 -2.15 -23.38
C PHE A 341 -9.01 -2.61 -22.30
N LEU A 342 -10.10 -1.87 -22.09
CA LEU A 342 -11.13 -2.17 -21.10
C LEU A 342 -12.18 -3.19 -21.55
N ALA A 343 -12.26 -3.52 -22.84
CA ALA A 343 -13.11 -4.61 -23.32
C ALA A 343 -12.70 -5.96 -22.70
N ASP A 344 -13.66 -6.84 -22.50
CA ASP A 344 -13.43 -8.17 -21.91
C ASP A 344 -12.74 -9.16 -22.84
#